data_AF-A0A957NR09-F1
#
_entry.id   AF-A0A957NR09-F1
#
_cell.length_a   1.000
_cell.length_b   1.000
_cell.length_c   1.000
_cell.angle_alpha   90.00
_cell.angle_beta   90.00
_cell.angle_gamma   90.00
#
_symmetry.space_group_name_H-M   'P 1'
#
loop_
_entity.id
_entity.type
_entity.pdbx_description
1 polymer ?
#
loop_
_entity_poly.entity_id
_entity_poly.type
_entity_poly.pdbx_seq_one_letter_code
_entity_poly.pdbx_strand_id
1 'polypeptide(L)'
;MNSNLLGLQSALNFPLIQALLGRRSRRFGLGMTLPDGPLAYTSKHDPLPLNETEQMLVLLAAAGNSGWNYLIPRQNAALSAIANYPAAAGGRTFP
;
A
#
# COMPACT_ATOMS: atom_id res chain seq x y z
N MET A 1 25.88 -5.36 5.26
CA MET A 1 24.76 -5.24 4.30
C MET A 1 24.00 -3.97 4.62
N ASN A 2 23.60 -3.18 3.61
CA ASN A 2 22.98 -1.87 3.82
C ASN A 2 21.56 -2.07 4.41
N SER A 3 21.33 -1.66 5.66
CA SER A 3 20.05 -1.88 6.38
C SER A 3 18.85 -1.28 5.64
N ASN A 4 19.08 -0.23 4.84
CA ASN A 4 18.06 0.48 4.06
C ASN A 4 17.34 -0.37 3.00
N LEU A 5 17.87 -1.55 2.64
CA LEU A 5 17.28 -2.40 1.58
C LEU A 5 16.59 -3.66 2.10
N LEU A 6 16.64 -3.94 3.40
CA LEU A 6 16.16 -5.22 3.96
C LEU A 6 14.65 -5.41 3.75
N GLY A 7 13.84 -4.39 4.00
CA GLY A 7 12.39 -4.46 3.76
C GLY A 7 12.04 -4.63 2.28
N LEU A 8 12.77 -3.95 1.39
CA LEU A 8 12.59 -4.10 -0.07
C LEU A 8 12.93 -5.53 -0.53
N GLN A 9 14.07 -6.07 -0.11
CA GLN A 9 14.46 -7.44 -0.43
C GLN A 9 13.46 -8.45 0.12
N SER A 10 12.94 -8.21 1.33
CA SER A 10 11.90 -9.05 1.93
C SER A 10 10.61 -9.02 1.10
N ALA A 11 10.19 -7.83 0.65
CA ALA A 11 9.00 -7.66 -0.19
C ALA A 11 9.13 -8.36 -1.56
N LEU A 12 10.29 -8.24 -2.21
CA LEU A 12 10.55 -8.87 -3.51
C LEU A 12 10.55 -10.41 -3.44
N ASN A 13 10.95 -10.97 -2.30
CA ASN A 13 11.00 -12.42 -2.10
C ASN A 13 9.76 -12.98 -1.38
N PHE A 14 8.75 -12.15 -1.12
CA PHE A 14 7.57 -12.57 -0.35
C PHE A 14 6.59 -13.39 -1.22
N PRO A 15 6.30 -14.66 -0.88
CA PRO A 15 5.46 -15.52 -1.73
C PRO A 15 4.01 -15.05 -1.84
N LEU A 16 3.44 -15.13 -3.05
CA LEU A 16 2.06 -14.70 -3.32
C LEU A 16 1.02 -15.43 -2.45
N ILE A 17 1.13 -16.75 -2.30
CA ILE A 17 0.20 -17.53 -1.46
C ILE A 17 0.25 -17.06 -0.01
N GLN A 18 1.43 -16.73 0.51
CA GLN A 18 1.60 -16.19 1.85
C GLN A 18 0.98 -14.78 1.97
N ALA A 19 1.10 -13.94 0.94
CA ALA A 19 0.47 -12.63 0.91
C ALA A 19 -1.06 -12.72 0.93
N LEU A 20 -1.64 -13.60 0.12
CA LEU A 20 -3.08 -13.76 0.03
C LEU A 20 -3.68 -14.31 1.32
N LEU A 21 -3.11 -15.42 1.83
CA LEU A 21 -3.64 -16.10 3.02
C LEU A 21 -3.25 -15.41 4.33
N GLY A 22 -2.13 -14.69 4.36
CA GLY A 22 -1.62 -13.99 5.54
C GLY A 22 -2.19 -12.59 5.74
N ARG A 23 -2.94 -12.04 4.78
CA ARG A 23 -3.45 -10.66 4.86
C ARG A 23 -4.44 -10.50 6.01
N ARG A 24 -4.09 -9.65 6.98
CA ARG A 24 -4.94 -9.31 8.13
C ARG A 24 -4.86 -7.82 8.43
N SER A 25 -5.99 -7.21 8.77
CA SER A 25 -5.99 -5.84 9.31
C SER A 25 -5.41 -5.83 10.72
N ARG A 26 -4.20 -5.31 10.89
CA ARG A 26 -3.58 -5.09 12.20
C ARG A 26 -3.82 -3.63 12.60
N ARG A 27 -4.44 -3.41 13.76
CA ARG A 27 -4.81 -2.08 14.28
C ARG A 27 -4.03 -1.67 15.53
N PHE A 28 -3.10 -2.51 15.96
CA PHE A 28 -2.20 -2.27 17.07
C PHE A 28 -0.79 -2.71 16.65
N GLY A 29 0.13 -1.77 16.61
CA GLY A 29 1.50 -1.93 16.15
C GLY A 29 2.51 -1.97 17.29
N LEU A 30 3.76 -2.31 16.97
CA LEU A 30 4.86 -2.24 17.94
C LEU A 30 5.06 -0.79 18.39
N GLY A 31 5.33 -0.61 19.68
CA GLY A 31 5.47 0.70 20.31
C GLY A 31 4.17 1.49 20.48
N MET A 32 3.01 0.93 20.11
CA MET A 32 1.73 1.61 20.33
C MET A 32 1.25 1.49 21.78
N THR A 33 0.45 2.48 22.18
CA THR A 33 -0.25 2.53 23.46
C THR A 33 -1.74 2.73 23.20
N LEU A 34 -2.58 1.83 23.74
CA LEU A 34 -4.02 2.00 23.80
C LEU A 34 -4.35 2.56 25.19
N PRO A 35 -4.73 3.85 25.31
CA PRO A 35 -4.75 4.55 26.60
C PRO A 35 -5.80 4.00 27.57
N ASP A 36 -7.00 3.65 27.08
CA ASP A 36 -8.15 3.36 27.93
C ASP A 36 -8.99 2.17 27.42
N GLY A 37 -9.91 1.71 28.28
CA GLY A 37 -10.89 0.67 28.00
C GLY A 37 -10.49 -0.72 28.49
N PRO A 38 -11.36 -1.73 28.33
CA PRO A 38 -11.12 -3.09 28.81
C PRO A 38 -9.94 -3.79 28.12
N LEU A 39 -9.46 -3.23 27.00
CA LEU A 39 -8.31 -3.72 26.25
C LEU A 39 -7.09 -2.79 26.37
N ALA A 40 -7.11 -1.82 27.30
CA ALA A 40 -6.00 -0.89 27.52
C ALA A 40 -4.67 -1.66 27.63
N TYR A 41 -3.70 -1.27 26.83
CA TYR A 41 -2.45 -2.02 26.68
C TYR A 41 -1.35 -1.15 26.08
N THR A 42 -0.16 -1.27 26.65
CA THR A 42 1.07 -0.65 26.14
C THR A 42 1.98 -1.74 25.59
N SER A 43 2.41 -1.59 24.34
CA SER A 43 3.39 -2.49 23.72
C SER A 43 4.67 -2.51 24.56
N LYS A 44 5.23 -3.71 24.77
CA LYS A 44 6.54 -3.90 25.42
C LYS A 44 7.73 -3.74 24.46
N HIS A 45 7.44 -3.61 23.17
CA HIS A 45 8.45 -3.47 22.12
C HIS A 45 8.58 -2.02 21.69
N ASP A 46 9.79 -1.65 21.28
CA ASP A 46 10.06 -0.35 20.68
C ASP A 46 9.31 -0.18 19.34
N PRO A 47 8.96 1.06 18.97
CA PRO A 47 8.44 1.36 17.65
C PRO A 47 9.42 0.91 16.56
N LEU A 48 8.90 0.29 15.51
CA LEU A 48 9.66 -0.10 14.34
C LEU A 48 9.18 0.72 13.13
N PRO A 49 9.73 1.93 12.90
CA PRO A 49 9.34 2.77 11.78
C PRO A 49 9.86 2.19 10.47
N LEU A 50 9.15 2.50 9.38
CA LEU A 50 9.65 2.23 8.03
C LEU A 50 10.82 3.17 7.70
N ASN A 51 11.85 2.65 7.07
CA ASN A 51 12.92 3.50 6.51
C ASN A 51 12.43 4.22 5.23
N GLU A 52 13.22 5.15 4.71
CA GLU A 52 12.85 5.95 3.53
C GLU A 52 12.50 5.10 2.30
N THR A 53 13.27 4.03 2.04
CA THR A 53 13.04 3.14 0.89
C THR A 53 11.74 2.36 1.05
N GLU A 54 11.45 1.86 2.25
CA GLU A 54 10.21 1.16 2.58
C GLU A 54 8.99 2.08 2.49
N GLN A 55 9.12 3.32 2.98
CA GLN A 55 8.08 4.34 2.83
C GLN A 55 7.80 4.63 1.35
N MET A 56 8.84 4.83 0.54
CA MET A 56 8.72 5.03 -0.90
C MET A 56 8.07 3.83 -1.59
N LEU A 57 8.39 2.60 -1.20
CA LEU A 57 7.77 1.39 -1.73
C LEU A 57 6.26 1.39 -1.48
N VAL A 58 5.82 1.72 -0.26
CA VAL A 58 4.39 1.79 0.10
C VAL A 58 3.67 2.88 -0.70
N LEU A 59 4.28 4.06 -0.82
CA LEU A 59 3.71 5.17 -1.58
C LEU A 59 3.61 4.84 -3.08
N LEU A 60 4.64 4.22 -3.65
CA LEU A 60 4.61 3.74 -5.04
C LEU A 60 3.52 2.69 -5.23
N ALA A 61 3.37 1.76 -4.30
CA ALA A 61 2.32 0.75 -4.38
C ALA A 61 0.93 1.40 -4.38
N ALA A 62 0.65 2.31 -3.45
CA ALA A 62 -0.67 2.91 -3.26
C ALA A 62 -1.03 3.98 -4.30
N ALA A 63 -0.07 4.81 -4.71
CA ALA A 63 -0.33 6.02 -5.49
C ALA A 63 0.50 6.11 -6.79
N GLY A 64 1.44 5.19 -6.99
CA GLY A 64 2.28 5.16 -8.18
C GLY A 64 1.54 4.73 -9.44
N ASN A 65 1.99 5.25 -10.58
CA ASN A 65 1.56 4.75 -11.87
C ASN A 65 2.43 3.52 -12.22
N SER A 66 1.80 2.35 -12.31
CA SER A 66 2.46 1.09 -12.69
C SER A 66 2.43 0.83 -14.19
N GLY A 67 1.70 1.64 -14.95
CA GLY A 67 1.68 1.59 -16.40
C GLY A 67 0.72 2.60 -17.02
N TRP A 68 0.62 2.56 -18.34
CA TRP A 68 -0.37 3.31 -19.09
C TRP A 68 -1.65 2.47 -19.24
N ASN A 69 -2.80 3.05 -18.94
CA ASN A 69 -4.08 2.42 -19.25
C ASN A 69 -4.59 3.01 -20.57
N TYR A 70 -4.79 2.17 -21.59
CA TYR A 70 -5.27 2.63 -22.90
C TYR A 70 -6.73 3.13 -22.91
N LEU A 71 -7.37 3.21 -21.74
CA LEU A 71 -8.76 3.57 -21.52
C LEU A 71 -9.71 2.56 -22.20
N ILE A 72 -10.87 2.28 -21.59
CA ILE A 72 -11.97 1.66 -22.32
C ILE A 72 -12.88 2.81 -22.76
N PRO A 73 -12.82 3.25 -24.04
CA PRO A 73 -13.65 4.32 -24.51
C PRO A 73 -15.10 3.82 -24.63
N ARG A 74 -15.91 4.03 -23.59
CA ARG A 74 -17.36 3.99 -23.71
C ARG A 74 -17.89 5.38 -23.38
N GLN A 75 -18.14 6.19 -24.41
CA GLN A 75 -18.84 7.47 -24.27
C GLN A 75 -20.18 7.45 -24.99
N ASN A 76 -21.18 8.07 -24.37
CA ASN A 76 -22.26 8.74 -25.09
C ASN A 76 -21.84 10.22 -25.22
N ALA A 77 -22.00 10.82 -26.39
CA ALA A 77 -21.22 11.95 -26.90
C ALA A 77 -21.33 13.31 -26.15
N ALA A 78 -21.92 13.36 -24.96
CA ALA A 78 -22.27 14.60 -24.28
C ALA A 78 -21.34 15.00 -23.11
N LEU A 79 -20.40 14.16 -22.64
CA LEU A 79 -19.67 14.42 -21.40
C LEU A 79 -18.17 14.06 -21.45
N SER A 80 -17.34 15.11 -21.39
CA SER A 80 -15.89 15.17 -21.09
C SER A 80 -14.87 14.59 -22.11
N ALA A 81 -13.68 15.20 -22.16
CA ALA A 81 -12.56 14.81 -23.04
C ALA A 81 -11.77 13.58 -22.56
N ILE A 82 -12.26 12.87 -21.53
CA ILE A 82 -11.60 11.72 -20.90
C ILE A 82 -12.63 10.57 -20.82
N ALA A 83 -12.17 9.31 -20.92
CA ALA A 83 -13.05 8.15 -20.82
C ALA A 83 -13.76 8.09 -19.45
N ASN A 84 -15.06 7.78 -19.45
CA ASN A 84 -15.91 7.81 -18.23
C ASN A 84 -15.60 6.74 -17.18
N TYR A 85 -14.82 5.70 -17.49
CA TYR A 85 -14.59 4.56 -16.59
C TYR A 85 -13.30 4.69 -15.77
N PRO A 86 -12.11 4.77 -16.39
CA PRO A 86 -10.89 5.10 -15.68
C PRO A 86 -10.77 6.62 -15.59
N ALA A 87 -11.05 7.21 -14.43
CA ALA A 87 -11.00 8.65 -14.19
C ALA A 87 -9.60 9.30 -14.35
N ALA A 88 -8.60 8.57 -14.87
CA ALA A 88 -7.25 9.03 -15.17
C ALA A 88 -6.58 8.18 -16.28
N ALA A 89 -5.59 8.76 -16.97
CA ALA A 89 -4.81 8.08 -18.02
C ALA A 89 -3.73 7.11 -17.49
N GLY A 90 -3.27 7.32 -16.25
CA GLY A 90 -2.32 6.44 -15.59
C GLY A 90 -3.00 5.24 -14.94
N GLY A 91 -2.47 4.03 -15.17
CA GLY A 91 -2.85 2.82 -14.45
C GLY A 91 -2.13 2.75 -13.10
N ARG A 92 -2.87 2.45 -12.04
CA ARG A 92 -2.34 2.28 -10.67
C ARG A 92 -2.54 0.85 -10.20
N THR A 93 -1.67 0.39 -9.30
CA THR A 93 -1.72 -0.98 -8.75
C THR A 93 -2.94 -1.18 -7.85
N PHE A 94 -3.37 -0.15 -7.13
CA PHE A 94 -4.59 -0.13 -6.35
C PHE A 94 -5.60 0.86 -6.95
N PRO A 95 -6.89 0.49 -7.05
CA PRO A 95 -7.96 1.35 -7.58
C PRO A 95 -8.29 2.52 -6.65
#